data_AF-A0A3D9CTB6-F1
#
_entry.id   AF-A0A3D9CTB6-F1
#
_cell.length_a   1.000
_cell.length_b   1.000
_cell.length_c   1.000
_cell.angle_alpha   90.00
_cell.angle_beta   90.00
_cell.angle_gamma   90.00
#
_symmetry.space_group_name_H-M   'P 1'
#
loop_
_entity.id
_entity.type
_entity.pdbx_description
1 polymer ?
#
loop_
_entity_poly.entity_id
_entity_poly.type
_entity_poly.pdbx_seq_one_letter_code
_entity_poly.pdbx_strand_id
1 'polypeptide(L)'
;MKKFSFLLVFSLLLFTACKKDHVDATNTKTLQTSINDMTSSLPTIKQIKFNEALYILKTFGVEADGDINELKALGKLIDGKKVPEIMSLADEVAQKNGIEWASTAPPSLGEMNIFGDDKAKESDPNDVKAGALSLVTRPTGDDGNGAPTAIQIIPRLVDAAGNPVSFTGAGLETTLEVFSNGVRLSTAKNLMQDNNFKGFNLKFSSIPAAKVVDNKIDITVSVKTTAKTFKMSKIGLDVNAAALKVPVVPKTDTTDISQQPGAVIDPNNPAATVPSVTEPGAATPAAPATPKQPTTDPKNTVSKFLNSVSSQNLKAAYDVSNNPSWGSYESFSNPTSGFGSVKNVSVKNITTNAANPNGASVNATYDVTDKNGKTTSLKVTFGLKNVNGDWKISSYKINQ
;
A
#
# COMPACT_ATOMS: atom_id res chain seq x y z
N MET A 1 -26.17 -38.32 47.77
CA MET A 1 -24.98 -37.54 47.38
C MET A 1 -23.71 -38.39 47.08
N LYS A 2 -23.78 -39.72 46.86
CA LYS A 2 -22.61 -40.53 46.48
C LYS A 2 -22.44 -40.78 44.97
N LYS A 3 -23.47 -40.53 44.16
CA LYS A 3 -23.44 -40.75 42.69
C LYS A 3 -22.95 -39.52 41.88
N PHE A 4 -23.01 -38.32 42.46
CA PHE A 4 -22.46 -37.10 41.82
C PHE A 4 -20.96 -36.92 42.03
N SER A 5 -20.38 -37.55 43.05
CA SER A 5 -18.92 -37.49 43.28
C SER A 5 -18.15 -38.31 42.23
N PHE A 6 -18.70 -39.45 41.80
CA PHE A 6 -18.07 -40.29 40.76
C PHE A 6 -18.07 -39.65 39.37
N LEU A 7 -19.09 -38.85 39.05
CA LEU A 7 -19.20 -38.15 37.76
C LEU A 7 -18.20 -36.97 37.65
N LEU A 8 -17.83 -36.38 38.78
CA LEU A 8 -16.86 -35.28 38.83
C LEU A 8 -15.41 -35.80 38.76
N VAL A 9 -15.14 -37.00 39.29
CA VAL A 9 -13.84 -37.67 39.13
C VAL A 9 -13.62 -38.18 37.70
N PHE A 10 -14.67 -38.66 37.02
CA PHE A 10 -14.56 -39.11 35.62
C PHE A 10 -14.39 -37.93 34.64
N SER A 11 -14.97 -36.75 34.96
CA SER A 11 -14.79 -35.54 34.15
C SER A 11 -13.40 -34.89 34.31
N LEU A 12 -12.66 -35.22 35.38
CA LEU A 12 -11.30 -34.72 35.60
C LEU A 12 -10.23 -35.56 34.87
N LEU A 13 -10.57 -36.76 34.41
CA LEU A 13 -9.69 -37.65 33.63
C LEU A 13 -9.71 -37.35 32.12
N LEU A 14 -10.64 -36.52 31.63
CA LEU A 14 -10.81 -36.22 30.19
C LEU A 14 -9.89 -35.09 29.66
N PHE A 15 -9.00 -34.54 30.51
CA PHE A 15 -8.00 -33.55 30.10
C PHE A 15 -6.55 -34.05 30.16
N THR A 16 -6.33 -35.36 30.29
CA THR A 16 -5.02 -35.94 29.95
C THR A 16 -4.94 -36.01 28.42
N ALA A 17 -4.46 -34.95 27.79
CA ALA A 17 -4.01 -35.04 26.40
C ALA A 17 -2.96 -36.16 26.34
N CYS A 18 -3.30 -37.31 25.74
CA CYS A 18 -2.36 -38.38 25.51
C CYS A 18 -1.25 -37.85 24.61
N LYS A 19 -0.09 -37.57 25.19
CA LYS A 19 1.13 -37.26 24.44
C LYS A 19 1.42 -38.45 23.51
N LYS A 20 1.75 -38.17 22.25
CA LYS A 20 2.18 -39.21 21.32
C LYS A 20 3.50 -39.84 21.78
N ASP A 21 3.61 -41.17 21.69
CA ASP A 21 4.79 -41.95 22.07
C ASP A 21 5.59 -42.47 20.87
N HIS A 22 5.12 -42.17 19.66
CA HIS A 22 5.73 -42.50 18.37
C HIS A 22 5.53 -41.34 17.39
N VAL A 23 6.33 -41.33 16.33
CA VAL A 23 6.24 -40.31 15.29
C VAL A 23 4.99 -40.52 14.43
N ASP A 24 4.30 -39.43 14.12
CA ASP A 24 3.16 -39.38 13.20
C ASP A 24 3.49 -38.42 12.04
N ALA A 25 3.98 -38.97 10.93
CA ALA A 25 4.38 -38.20 9.76
C ALA A 25 3.28 -38.00 8.71
N THR A 26 1.99 -38.14 9.08
CA THR A 26 0.85 -37.93 8.17
C THR A 26 0.91 -36.60 7.43
N ASN A 27 1.36 -35.54 8.11
CA ASN A 27 1.73 -34.26 7.52
C ASN A 27 2.78 -33.56 8.42
N THR A 28 3.29 -32.40 7.99
CA THR A 28 4.31 -31.66 8.73
C THR A 28 3.86 -31.22 10.12
N LYS A 29 2.57 -30.89 10.30
CA LYS A 29 2.01 -30.49 11.60
C LYS A 29 1.94 -31.68 12.55
N THR A 30 1.50 -32.84 12.08
CA THR A 30 1.47 -34.05 12.92
C THR A 30 2.87 -34.51 13.29
N LEU A 31 3.82 -34.42 12.35
CA LEU A 31 5.22 -34.75 12.55
C LEU A 31 5.80 -33.90 13.67
N GLN A 32 5.69 -32.58 13.56
CA GLN A 32 6.18 -31.65 14.56
C GLN A 32 5.49 -31.86 15.92
N THR A 33 4.17 -32.04 15.92
CA THR A 33 3.43 -32.26 17.18
C THR A 33 3.86 -33.57 17.86
N SER A 34 4.02 -34.66 17.10
CA SER A 34 4.49 -35.94 17.64
C SER A 34 5.92 -35.85 18.19
N ILE A 35 6.83 -35.20 17.47
CA ILE A 35 8.20 -35.01 17.94
C ILE A 35 8.22 -34.14 19.19
N ASN A 36 7.46 -33.04 19.24
CA ASN A 36 7.38 -32.19 20.43
C ASN A 36 6.81 -32.94 21.64
N ASP A 37 5.78 -33.76 21.45
CA ASP A 37 5.21 -34.62 22.50
C ASP A 37 6.27 -35.60 23.03
N MET A 38 6.98 -36.28 22.11
CA MET A 38 8.06 -37.21 22.43
C MET A 38 9.21 -36.50 23.15
N THR A 39 9.72 -35.39 22.64
CA THR A 39 10.77 -34.58 23.26
C THR A 39 10.35 -34.13 24.66
N SER A 40 9.16 -33.56 24.81
CA SER A 40 8.65 -33.09 26.11
C SER A 40 8.42 -34.21 27.14
N SER A 41 8.44 -35.48 26.72
CA SER A 41 8.35 -36.64 27.61
C SER A 41 9.71 -37.10 28.14
N LEU A 42 10.81 -36.59 27.57
CA LEU A 42 12.18 -36.95 27.94
C LEU A 42 12.76 -36.00 29.00
N PRO A 43 13.71 -36.46 29.85
CA PRO A 43 14.57 -35.58 30.64
C PRO A 43 15.42 -34.66 29.76
N THR A 44 15.77 -33.46 30.24
CA THR A 44 16.48 -32.40 29.47
C THR A 44 17.68 -32.91 28.67
N ILE A 45 18.56 -33.70 29.27
CA ILE A 45 19.74 -34.26 28.58
C ILE A 45 19.32 -35.17 27.40
N LYS A 46 18.28 -35.98 27.59
CA LYS A 46 17.73 -36.85 26.54
C LYS A 46 16.98 -36.06 25.48
N GLN A 47 16.40 -34.91 25.81
CA GLN A 47 15.81 -33.99 24.82
C GLN A 47 16.86 -33.48 23.85
N ILE A 48 17.99 -32.99 24.38
CA ILE A 48 19.10 -32.48 23.57
C ILE A 48 19.60 -33.60 22.64
N LYS A 49 19.84 -34.81 23.18
CA LYS A 49 20.26 -35.96 22.38
C LYS A 49 19.27 -36.39 21.33
N PHE A 50 17.98 -36.35 21.64
CA PHE A 50 16.94 -36.70 20.69
C PHE A 50 16.89 -35.68 19.53
N ASN A 51 17.08 -34.39 19.82
CA ASN A 51 17.19 -33.38 18.77
C ASN A 51 18.48 -33.55 17.95
N GLU A 52 19.64 -33.84 18.56
CA GLU A 52 20.85 -34.15 17.80
C GLU A 52 20.66 -35.36 16.86
N ALA A 53 20.00 -36.42 17.34
CA ALA A 53 19.68 -37.59 16.53
C ALA A 53 18.83 -37.22 15.31
N LEU A 54 17.77 -36.44 15.53
CA LEU A 54 16.93 -35.94 14.45
C LEU A 54 17.70 -35.04 13.46
N TYR A 55 18.70 -34.27 13.92
CA TYR A 55 19.52 -33.41 13.07
C TYR A 55 20.39 -34.25 12.14
N ILE A 56 21.03 -35.29 12.69
CA ILE A 56 21.86 -36.21 11.94
C ILE A 56 21.04 -36.92 10.88
N LEU A 57 19.83 -37.38 11.23
CA LEU A 57 18.93 -38.03 10.29
C LEU A 57 18.45 -37.06 9.20
N LYS A 58 18.14 -35.81 9.53
CA LYS A 58 17.77 -34.78 8.54
C LYS A 58 18.93 -34.46 7.59
N THR A 59 20.14 -34.37 8.11
CA THR A 59 21.30 -33.87 7.35
C THR A 59 21.99 -34.97 6.54
N PHE A 60 22.01 -36.20 7.06
CA PHE A 60 22.80 -37.30 6.51
C PHE A 60 22.00 -38.59 6.28
N GLY A 61 20.78 -38.68 6.83
CA GLY A 61 19.91 -39.85 6.71
C GLY A 61 18.93 -39.77 5.55
N VAL A 62 18.81 -38.60 4.89
CA VAL A 62 17.86 -38.38 3.80
C VAL A 62 18.52 -37.66 2.63
N GLU A 63 18.14 -38.05 1.42
CA GLU A 63 18.60 -37.43 0.18
C GLU A 63 17.48 -36.56 -0.39
N ALA A 64 17.47 -35.28 -0.02
CA ALA A 64 16.51 -34.30 -0.51
C ALA A 64 17.11 -32.89 -0.45
N ASP A 65 16.87 -32.07 -1.47
CA ASP A 65 17.35 -30.69 -1.49
C ASP A 65 16.33 -29.73 -0.87
N GLY A 66 16.78 -29.02 0.18
CA GLY A 66 16.07 -27.92 0.81
C GLY A 66 15.20 -28.33 2.00
N ASP A 67 15.12 -27.45 3.00
CA ASP A 67 14.59 -27.72 4.35
C ASP A 67 13.23 -28.44 4.37
N ILE A 68 12.29 -28.03 3.51
CA ILE A 68 10.94 -28.61 3.47
C ILE A 68 10.98 -30.04 2.93
N ASN A 69 11.83 -30.31 1.94
CA ASN A 69 11.95 -31.64 1.34
C ASN A 69 12.74 -32.58 2.25
N GLU A 70 13.81 -32.09 2.89
CA GLU A 70 14.56 -32.78 3.94
C GLU A 70 13.64 -33.17 5.10
N LEU A 71 12.80 -32.25 5.59
CA LEU A 71 11.87 -32.53 6.68
C LEU A 71 10.79 -33.55 6.29
N LYS A 72 10.29 -33.50 5.05
CA LYS A 72 9.34 -34.51 4.53
C LYS A 72 10.00 -35.88 4.39
N ALA A 73 11.23 -35.92 3.89
CA ALA A 73 11.99 -37.16 3.76
C ALA A 73 12.32 -37.75 5.14
N LEU A 74 12.69 -36.89 6.10
CA LEU A 74 12.88 -37.28 7.50
C LEU A 74 11.60 -37.89 8.04
N GLY A 75 10.47 -37.19 7.92
CA GLY A 75 9.17 -37.69 8.36
C GLY A 75 8.88 -39.10 7.85
N LYS A 76 9.11 -39.38 6.55
CA LYS A 76 8.96 -40.72 5.98
C LYS A 76 9.93 -41.74 6.57
N LEU A 77 11.17 -41.34 6.85
CA LEU A 77 12.21 -42.21 7.39
C LEU A 77 11.88 -42.66 8.83
N ILE A 78 11.30 -41.77 9.64
CA ILE A 78 11.04 -42.02 11.06
C ILE A 78 9.56 -42.26 11.42
N ASP A 79 8.66 -42.28 10.45
CA ASP A 79 7.23 -42.50 10.68
C ASP A 79 6.96 -43.79 11.46
N GLY A 80 6.11 -43.70 12.48
CA GLY A 80 5.78 -44.80 13.39
C GLY A 80 6.89 -45.21 14.38
N LYS A 81 8.11 -44.65 14.29
CA LYS A 81 9.22 -45.00 15.20
C LYS A 81 9.08 -44.33 16.56
N LYS A 82 9.55 -45.01 17.60
CA LYS A 82 9.71 -44.47 18.96
C LYS A 82 11.11 -43.88 19.15
N VAL A 83 11.29 -43.12 20.23
CA VAL A 83 12.58 -42.47 20.58
C VAL A 83 13.77 -43.46 20.51
N PRO A 84 13.74 -44.66 21.10
CA PRO A 84 14.89 -45.57 21.06
C PRO A 84 15.27 -46.03 19.64
N GLU A 85 14.27 -46.23 18.78
CA GLU A 85 14.49 -46.65 17.40
C GLU A 85 15.09 -45.52 16.56
N ILE A 86 14.66 -44.27 16.81
CA ILE A 86 15.22 -43.08 16.16
C ILE A 86 16.67 -42.85 16.60
N MET A 87 16.97 -43.04 17.88
CA MET A 87 18.33 -42.92 18.41
C MET A 87 19.27 -43.96 17.79
N SER A 88 18.82 -45.22 17.69
CA SER A 88 19.57 -46.30 17.03
C SER A 88 19.80 -46.01 15.55
N LEU A 89 18.79 -45.49 14.84
CA LEU A 89 18.91 -45.12 13.44
C LEU A 89 19.93 -43.98 13.25
N ALA A 90 19.95 -43.01 14.16
CA ALA A 90 20.92 -41.93 14.12
C ALA A 90 22.34 -42.43 14.37
N ASP A 91 22.54 -43.42 15.26
CA ASP A 91 23.86 -44.06 15.48
C ASP A 91 24.36 -44.71 14.19
N GLU A 92 23.50 -45.46 13.50
CA GLU A 92 23.84 -46.10 12.22
C GLU A 92 24.21 -45.07 11.14
N VAL A 93 23.41 -44.00 11.01
CA VAL A 93 23.66 -42.92 10.04
C VAL A 93 24.94 -42.15 10.38
N ALA A 94 25.19 -41.87 11.67
CA ALA A 94 26.41 -41.21 12.11
C ALA A 94 27.66 -42.03 11.78
N GLN A 95 27.64 -43.33 12.13
CA GLN A 95 28.74 -44.25 11.83
C GLN A 95 29.00 -44.37 10.32
N LYS A 96 27.92 -44.53 9.52
CA LYS A 96 28.03 -44.64 8.06
C LYS A 96 28.64 -43.39 7.41
N ASN A 97 28.39 -42.22 7.97
CA ASN A 97 28.85 -40.94 7.45
C ASN A 97 30.10 -40.39 8.15
N GLY A 98 30.74 -41.17 9.05
CA GLY A 98 31.96 -40.77 9.74
C GLY A 98 31.78 -39.60 10.70
N ILE A 99 30.58 -39.43 11.27
CA ILE A 99 30.25 -38.36 12.20
C ILE A 99 30.57 -38.83 13.61
N GLU A 100 31.37 -38.06 14.35
CA GLU A 100 31.70 -38.33 15.75
C GLU A 100 30.50 -38.00 16.66
N TRP A 101 29.50 -38.86 16.63
CA TRP A 101 28.29 -38.78 17.44
C TRP A 101 27.84 -40.18 17.87
N ALA A 102 27.34 -40.29 19.09
CA ALA A 102 26.67 -41.48 19.58
C ALA A 102 25.50 -41.11 20.51
N SER A 103 24.45 -41.92 20.51
CA SER A 103 23.26 -41.77 21.35
C SER A 103 23.56 -41.84 22.85
N THR A 104 24.67 -42.48 23.22
CA THR A 104 25.15 -42.67 24.59
C THR A 104 26.24 -41.68 25.02
N ALA A 105 26.77 -40.88 24.09
CA ALA A 105 27.79 -39.87 24.39
C ALA A 105 27.18 -38.68 25.16
N PRO A 106 27.99 -37.83 25.80
CA PRO A 106 27.53 -36.54 26.31
C PRO A 106 26.93 -35.67 25.19
N PRO A 107 25.95 -34.79 25.49
CA PRO A 107 25.45 -33.80 24.53
C PRO A 107 26.57 -32.90 24.02
N SER A 108 26.47 -32.49 22.76
CA SER A 108 27.33 -31.44 22.18
C SER A 108 27.01 -30.08 22.82
N LEU A 109 27.99 -29.17 22.85
CA LEU A 109 27.83 -27.84 23.45
C LEU A 109 26.98 -26.93 22.53
N GLY A 110 25.66 -27.08 22.62
CA GLY A 110 24.68 -26.22 21.94
C GLY A 110 23.28 -26.83 21.93
N GLU A 111 22.24 -26.02 22.16
CA GLU A 111 20.86 -26.46 21.93
C GLU A 111 20.60 -26.52 20.42
N MET A 112 20.67 -27.72 19.84
CA MET A 112 20.24 -27.93 18.44
C MET A 112 18.73 -28.16 18.43
N ASN A 113 17.97 -27.26 17.81
CA ASN A 113 16.57 -27.53 17.45
C ASN A 113 16.55 -27.94 15.97
N ILE A 114 16.05 -29.14 15.68
CA ILE A 114 15.97 -29.67 14.31
C ILE A 114 14.92 -28.99 13.45
N PHE A 115 14.03 -28.27 14.09
CA PHE A 115 13.12 -27.35 13.44
C PHE A 115 13.77 -25.95 13.28
N GLY A 116 15.06 -25.74 13.62
CA GLY A 116 15.60 -24.38 13.78
C GLY A 116 14.81 -23.61 14.84
N ASP A 117 14.88 -22.29 14.88
CA ASP A 117 13.95 -21.44 15.65
C ASP A 117 12.49 -21.51 15.13
N ASP A 118 12.00 -22.68 14.73
CA ASP A 118 10.60 -22.91 14.43
C ASP A 118 9.84 -23.20 15.73
N LYS A 119 9.45 -22.12 16.42
CA LYS A 119 8.00 -21.98 16.57
C LYS A 119 7.42 -21.99 15.17
N ALA A 120 7.11 -23.19 14.63
CA ALA A 120 6.56 -23.45 13.29
C ALA A 120 6.43 -22.15 12.51
N LYS A 121 7.53 -21.63 11.91
CA LYS A 121 7.72 -20.20 11.56
C LYS A 121 6.35 -19.63 11.30
N GLU A 122 5.76 -18.88 12.26
CA GLU A 122 4.36 -18.44 12.17
C GLU A 122 4.21 -18.03 10.73
N SER A 123 3.47 -18.83 9.94
CA SER A 123 3.51 -18.69 8.49
C SER A 123 2.97 -17.30 8.31
N ASP A 124 3.84 -16.33 8.03
CA ASP A 124 3.47 -14.93 8.09
C ASP A 124 2.23 -14.86 7.22
N PRO A 125 1.04 -14.58 7.78
CA PRO A 125 -0.16 -14.66 6.99
C PRO A 125 -0.10 -13.70 5.80
N ASN A 126 0.82 -12.73 5.84
CA ASN A 126 1.13 -11.82 4.75
C ASN A 126 2.12 -12.36 3.70
N ASP A 127 2.82 -13.48 3.91
CA ASP A 127 3.70 -14.14 2.93
C ASP A 127 2.94 -15.02 1.93
N VAL A 128 1.89 -14.45 1.32
CA VAL A 128 1.07 -15.12 0.32
C VAL A 128 1.86 -15.30 -0.98
N LYS A 129 2.05 -16.56 -1.40
CA LYS A 129 2.75 -16.92 -2.64
C LYS A 129 1.85 -16.75 -3.86
N ALA A 130 1.98 -15.61 -4.55
CA ALA A 130 1.26 -15.33 -5.78
C ALA A 130 2.20 -14.94 -6.95
N GLY A 131 1.77 -15.26 -8.16
CA GLY A 131 2.44 -14.90 -9.41
C GLY A 131 2.12 -13.46 -9.81
N ALA A 132 0.83 -13.10 -9.78
CA ALA A 132 0.33 -11.80 -10.22
C ALA A 132 -0.92 -11.34 -9.44
N LEU A 133 -1.45 -10.18 -9.84
CA LEU A 133 -2.72 -9.63 -9.37
C LEU A 133 -3.68 -9.50 -10.56
N SER A 134 -4.90 -10.00 -10.41
CA SER A 134 -5.98 -9.82 -11.37
C SER A 134 -7.04 -8.86 -10.81
N LEU A 135 -7.80 -8.21 -11.69
CA LEU A 135 -8.85 -7.25 -11.34
C LEU A 135 -10.17 -7.57 -12.03
N VAL A 136 -11.22 -7.74 -11.23
CA VAL A 136 -12.60 -7.84 -11.69
C VAL A 136 -13.34 -6.55 -11.31
N THR A 137 -14.06 -5.97 -12.27
CA THR A 137 -14.82 -4.73 -12.08
C THR A 137 -16.27 -4.94 -12.46
N ARG A 138 -17.21 -4.54 -11.61
CA ARG A 138 -18.65 -4.70 -11.84
C ARG A 138 -19.38 -3.39 -11.53
N PRO A 139 -20.19 -2.84 -12.45
CA PRO A 139 -21.08 -1.73 -12.12
C PRO A 139 -22.05 -2.14 -11.01
N THR A 140 -22.35 -1.22 -10.10
CA THR A 140 -23.24 -1.44 -8.96
C THR A 140 -24.08 -0.20 -8.65
N GLY A 141 -25.20 -0.40 -7.94
CA GLY A 141 -26.16 0.66 -7.65
C GLY A 141 -27.00 1.04 -8.86
N ASP A 142 -28.00 1.88 -8.61
CA ASP A 142 -28.96 2.37 -9.61
C ASP A 142 -29.30 3.83 -9.28
N ASP A 143 -29.37 4.69 -10.29
CA ASP A 143 -29.78 6.09 -10.15
C ASP A 143 -31.30 6.31 -10.26
N GLY A 144 -32.06 5.22 -10.36
CA GLY A 144 -33.51 5.22 -10.56
C GLY A 144 -33.92 5.11 -12.03
N ASN A 145 -32.98 5.24 -12.97
CA ASN A 145 -33.17 5.08 -14.41
C ASN A 145 -32.39 3.89 -14.98
N GLY A 146 -31.86 3.02 -14.12
CA GLY A 146 -31.08 1.84 -14.50
C GLY A 146 -29.61 2.11 -14.78
N ALA A 147 -29.10 3.34 -14.58
CA ALA A 147 -27.69 3.62 -14.77
C ALA A 147 -26.91 3.43 -13.46
N PRO A 148 -25.69 2.85 -13.51
CA PRO A 148 -24.93 2.55 -12.32
C PRO A 148 -24.50 3.83 -11.59
N THR A 149 -24.48 3.78 -10.27
CA THR A 149 -24.02 4.88 -9.39
C THR A 149 -22.68 4.59 -8.72
N ALA A 150 -22.17 3.38 -8.87
CA ALA A 150 -20.90 2.93 -8.34
C ALA A 150 -20.27 1.83 -9.20
N ILE A 151 -19.00 1.52 -8.92
CA ILE A 151 -18.29 0.35 -9.44
C ILE A 151 -17.68 -0.42 -8.26
N GLN A 152 -17.89 -1.73 -8.25
CA GLN A 152 -17.15 -2.64 -7.40
C GLN A 152 -15.85 -3.07 -8.07
N ILE A 153 -14.71 -2.89 -7.40
CA ILE A 153 -13.37 -3.27 -7.86
C ILE A 153 -12.83 -4.38 -6.96
N ILE A 154 -12.68 -5.58 -7.50
CA ILE A 154 -12.34 -6.78 -6.74
C ILE A 154 -10.95 -7.30 -7.18
N PRO A 155 -9.90 -7.07 -6.37
CA PRO A 155 -8.59 -7.67 -6.61
C PRO A 155 -8.56 -9.15 -6.22
N ARG A 156 -7.82 -9.95 -7.00
CA ARG A 156 -7.55 -11.36 -6.71
C ARG A 156 -6.09 -11.68 -7.00
N LEU A 157 -5.37 -12.16 -5.98
CA LEU A 157 -4.04 -12.74 -6.16
C LEU A 157 -4.18 -14.04 -6.96
N VAL A 158 -3.33 -14.21 -7.97
CA VAL A 158 -3.35 -15.37 -8.86
C VAL A 158 -1.96 -16.00 -8.99
N ASP A 159 -1.92 -17.29 -9.27
CA ASP A 159 -0.69 -18.03 -9.55
C ASP A 159 -0.15 -17.71 -10.95
N ALA A 160 0.93 -18.39 -11.35
CA ALA A 160 1.53 -18.20 -12.68
C ALA A 160 0.61 -18.65 -13.84
N ALA A 161 -0.37 -19.51 -13.57
CA ALA A 161 -1.37 -19.97 -14.55
C ALA A 161 -2.64 -19.09 -14.57
N GLY A 162 -2.73 -18.09 -13.69
CA GLY A 162 -3.88 -17.19 -13.58
C GLY A 162 -4.99 -17.70 -12.66
N ASN A 163 -4.79 -18.80 -11.93
CA ASN A 163 -5.78 -19.31 -10.98
C ASN A 163 -5.73 -18.55 -9.65
N PRO A 164 -6.87 -18.29 -8.99
CA PRO A 164 -6.89 -17.62 -7.68
C PRO A 164 -6.06 -18.36 -6.63
N VAL A 165 -5.16 -17.65 -5.96
CA VAL A 165 -4.39 -18.18 -4.83
C VAL A 165 -5.25 -18.16 -3.59
N SER A 166 -5.38 -19.30 -2.90
CA SER A 166 -6.12 -19.42 -1.64
C SER A 166 -5.25 -18.99 -0.45
N PHE A 167 -5.77 -18.11 0.41
CA PHE A 167 -5.13 -17.70 1.66
C PHE A 167 -6.17 -17.24 2.70
N THR A 168 -5.79 -17.21 3.97
CA THR A 168 -6.63 -16.79 5.09
C THR A 168 -5.79 -16.17 6.20
N GLY A 169 -6.39 -15.34 7.04
CA GLY A 169 -5.76 -14.75 8.22
C GLY A 169 -4.71 -13.68 7.91
N ALA A 170 -4.61 -13.24 6.65
CA ALA A 170 -3.67 -12.22 6.23
C ALA A 170 -4.12 -10.81 6.65
N GLY A 171 -3.19 -9.87 6.61
CA GLY A 171 -3.42 -8.43 6.76
C GLY A 171 -2.85 -7.67 5.56
N LEU A 172 -3.20 -8.10 4.35
CA LEU A 172 -2.58 -7.52 3.15
C LEU A 172 -3.10 -6.10 2.90
N GLU A 173 -2.22 -5.10 3.05
CA GLU A 173 -2.56 -3.71 2.71
C GLU A 173 -2.89 -3.65 1.21
N THR A 174 -4.14 -3.33 0.93
CA THR A 174 -4.65 -3.18 -0.43
C THR A 174 -5.01 -1.72 -0.65
N THR A 175 -4.42 -1.09 -1.66
CA THR A 175 -4.66 0.31 -2.00
C THR A 175 -5.28 0.40 -3.39
N LEU A 176 -6.39 1.13 -3.50
CA LEU A 176 -6.97 1.60 -4.75
C LEU A 176 -6.53 3.05 -4.97
N GLU A 177 -6.09 3.34 -6.18
CA GLU A 177 -5.88 4.69 -6.68
C GLU A 177 -6.71 4.89 -7.94
N VAL A 178 -7.49 5.96 -7.98
CA VAL A 178 -8.34 6.34 -9.11
C VAL A 178 -7.72 7.54 -9.80
N PHE A 179 -7.63 7.49 -11.12
CA PHE A 179 -7.05 8.52 -11.95
C PHE A 179 -7.99 8.93 -13.08
N SER A 180 -7.76 10.11 -13.62
CA SER A 180 -8.30 10.55 -14.90
C SER A 180 -7.20 11.33 -15.60
N ASN A 181 -6.84 10.90 -16.82
CA ASN A 181 -5.78 11.50 -17.63
C ASN A 181 -4.46 11.70 -16.84
N GLY A 182 -4.07 10.69 -16.05
CA GLY A 182 -2.86 10.71 -15.21
C GLY A 182 -2.94 11.53 -13.92
N VAL A 183 -4.07 12.21 -13.63
CA VAL A 183 -4.30 12.92 -12.37
C VAL A 183 -5.00 12.01 -11.37
N ARG A 184 -4.41 11.83 -10.19
CA ARG A 184 -5.04 11.03 -9.12
C ARG A 184 -6.25 11.79 -8.55
N LEU A 185 -7.43 11.20 -8.69
CA LEU A 185 -8.71 11.74 -8.23
C LEU A 185 -9.03 11.29 -6.80
N SER A 186 -8.71 10.04 -6.47
CA SER A 186 -9.04 9.43 -5.18
C SER A 186 -8.05 8.33 -4.83
N THR A 187 -7.93 8.05 -3.54
CA THR A 187 -7.24 6.87 -3.03
C THR A 187 -8.04 6.28 -1.88
N ALA A 188 -8.06 4.95 -1.82
CA ALA A 188 -8.69 4.22 -0.73
C ALA A 188 -7.77 3.07 -0.31
N LYS A 189 -7.72 2.80 0.99
CA LYS A 189 -7.01 1.64 1.54
C LYS A 189 -8.00 0.69 2.18
N ASN A 190 -7.70 -0.60 2.10
CA ASN A 190 -8.45 -1.63 2.78
C ASN A 190 -7.51 -2.79 3.13
N LEU A 191 -7.99 -3.69 3.98
CA LEU A 191 -7.24 -4.87 4.39
C LEU A 191 -7.84 -6.11 3.73
N MET A 192 -7.02 -6.81 2.95
CA MET A 192 -7.41 -8.07 2.32
C MET A 192 -6.95 -9.23 3.21
N GLN A 193 -7.91 -9.89 3.87
CA GLN A 193 -7.63 -10.93 4.85
C GLN A 193 -7.68 -12.35 4.27
N ASP A 194 -8.50 -12.53 3.24
CA ASP A 194 -8.74 -13.80 2.58
C ASP A 194 -9.30 -13.60 1.15
N ASN A 195 -9.68 -14.72 0.51
CA ASN A 195 -10.32 -14.75 -0.80
C ASN A 195 -11.75 -14.18 -0.84
N ASN A 196 -12.40 -13.99 0.32
CA ASN A 196 -13.74 -13.42 0.43
C ASN A 196 -13.75 -11.89 0.34
N PHE A 197 -12.57 -11.26 0.31
CA PHE A 197 -12.41 -9.82 0.15
C PHE A 197 -13.27 -9.27 -0.99
N LYS A 198 -14.19 -8.37 -0.64
CA LYS A 198 -15.17 -7.79 -1.57
C LYS A 198 -14.63 -6.60 -2.36
N GLY A 199 -13.38 -6.23 -2.12
CA GLY A 199 -12.72 -5.17 -2.85
C GLY A 199 -13.12 -3.77 -2.37
N PHE A 200 -13.19 -2.85 -3.32
CA PHE A 200 -13.59 -1.46 -3.11
C PHE A 200 -14.94 -1.21 -3.76
N ASN A 201 -15.77 -0.41 -3.11
CA ASN A 201 -16.98 0.13 -3.71
C ASN A 201 -16.77 1.62 -4.01
N LEU A 202 -16.46 1.94 -5.26
CA LEU A 202 -16.21 3.31 -5.70
C LEU A 202 -17.52 3.96 -6.13
N LYS A 203 -18.10 4.79 -5.25
CA LYS A 203 -19.27 5.61 -5.59
C LYS A 203 -18.87 6.74 -6.53
N PHE A 204 -19.61 6.94 -7.62
CA PHE A 204 -19.35 8.03 -8.56
C PHE A 204 -19.50 9.41 -7.92
N SER A 205 -20.38 9.55 -6.92
CA SER A 205 -20.55 10.77 -6.13
C SER A 205 -19.35 11.12 -5.23
N SER A 206 -18.33 10.24 -5.16
CA SER A 206 -17.04 10.56 -4.52
C SER A 206 -16.04 11.20 -5.48
N ILE A 207 -16.30 11.16 -6.79
CA ILE A 207 -15.39 11.58 -7.85
C ILE A 207 -15.83 12.96 -8.38
N PRO A 208 -14.98 14.00 -8.32
CA PRO A 208 -15.32 15.33 -8.85
C PRO A 208 -15.57 15.29 -10.36
N ALA A 209 -16.77 15.66 -10.80
CA ALA A 209 -17.15 15.66 -12.22
C ALA A 209 -16.18 16.48 -13.07
N ALA A 210 -15.77 17.65 -12.57
CA ALA A 210 -14.84 18.57 -13.25
C ALA A 210 -13.41 18.02 -13.43
N LYS A 211 -13.09 16.85 -12.86
CA LYS A 211 -11.77 16.19 -12.98
C LYS A 211 -11.83 14.91 -13.81
N VAL A 212 -13.02 14.47 -14.22
CA VAL A 212 -13.21 13.31 -15.11
C VAL A 212 -13.19 13.81 -16.56
N VAL A 213 -12.40 13.15 -17.41
CA VAL A 213 -12.31 13.44 -18.85
C VAL A 213 -12.95 12.27 -19.60
N ASP A 214 -13.73 12.58 -20.64
CA ASP A 214 -14.40 11.60 -21.50
C ASP A 214 -15.25 10.55 -20.78
N ASN A 215 -15.77 10.88 -19.59
CA ASN A 215 -16.51 9.97 -18.71
C ASN A 215 -15.76 8.67 -18.42
N LYS A 216 -14.43 8.73 -18.38
CA LYS A 216 -13.56 7.60 -18.14
C LYS A 216 -12.63 7.85 -16.97
N ILE A 217 -12.33 6.77 -16.25
CA ILE A 217 -11.33 6.74 -15.18
C ILE A 217 -10.38 5.57 -15.38
N ASP A 218 -9.16 5.74 -14.90
CA ASP A 218 -8.20 4.65 -14.74
C ASP A 218 -8.12 4.27 -13.28
N ILE A 219 -7.89 3.00 -13.00
CA ILE A 219 -7.66 2.52 -11.64
C ILE A 219 -6.33 1.79 -11.58
N THR A 220 -5.64 1.93 -10.45
CA THR A 220 -4.53 1.06 -10.07
C THR A 220 -4.83 0.48 -8.71
N VAL A 221 -4.69 -0.84 -8.59
CA VAL A 221 -4.80 -1.53 -7.31
C VAL A 221 -3.46 -2.15 -6.98
N SER A 222 -3.00 -1.96 -5.75
CA SER A 222 -1.81 -2.59 -5.21
C SER A 222 -2.14 -3.45 -4.00
N VAL A 223 -1.61 -4.66 -3.94
CA VAL A 223 -1.71 -5.56 -2.78
C VAL A 223 -0.30 -5.83 -2.27
N LYS A 224 -0.01 -5.48 -1.02
CA LYS A 224 1.29 -5.70 -0.39
C LYS A 224 1.30 -7.03 0.36
N THR A 225 2.18 -7.93 -0.05
CA THR A 225 2.57 -9.12 0.72
C THR A 225 3.92 -8.87 1.40
N THR A 226 4.34 -9.77 2.28
CA THR A 226 5.68 -9.73 2.91
C THR A 226 6.79 -9.80 1.89
N ALA A 227 6.61 -10.62 0.85
CA ALA A 227 7.60 -10.81 -0.20
C ALA A 227 7.62 -9.65 -1.21
N LYS A 228 6.46 -9.15 -1.67
CA LYS A 228 6.41 -8.12 -2.71
C LYS A 228 5.09 -7.35 -2.75
N THR A 229 5.07 -6.21 -3.44
CA THR A 229 3.84 -5.49 -3.77
C THR A 229 3.42 -5.83 -5.18
N PHE A 230 2.25 -6.44 -5.32
CA PHE A 230 1.62 -6.66 -6.62
C PHE A 230 0.85 -5.42 -7.03
N LYS A 231 0.88 -5.08 -8.32
CA LYS A 231 0.13 -3.96 -8.87
C LYS A 231 -0.55 -4.37 -10.17
N MET A 232 -1.77 -3.90 -10.36
CA MET A 232 -2.52 -4.07 -11.60
C MET A 232 -3.29 -2.78 -11.88
N SER A 233 -3.28 -2.35 -13.13
CA SER A 233 -4.01 -1.18 -13.59
C SER A 233 -5.07 -1.58 -14.61
N LYS A 234 -6.20 -0.88 -14.59
CA LYS A 234 -7.23 -1.00 -15.62
C LYS A 234 -7.57 0.41 -16.10
N ILE A 235 -7.46 0.61 -17.40
CA ILE A 235 -7.53 1.91 -18.05
C ILE A 235 -8.90 2.06 -18.72
N GLY A 236 -9.47 3.26 -18.68
CA GLY A 236 -10.64 3.64 -19.46
C GLY A 236 -11.97 3.03 -18.98
N LEU A 237 -12.15 2.82 -17.68
CA LEU A 237 -13.44 2.40 -17.12
C LEU A 237 -14.47 3.52 -17.29
N ASP A 238 -15.62 3.19 -17.84
CA ASP A 238 -16.75 4.11 -17.97
C ASP A 238 -17.35 4.49 -16.61
N VAL A 239 -17.68 5.76 -16.44
CA VAL A 239 -18.41 6.28 -15.28
C VAL A 239 -19.69 6.99 -15.72
N ASN A 240 -20.74 6.90 -14.89
CA ASN A 240 -21.98 7.64 -15.12
C ASN A 240 -21.75 9.11 -14.75
N ALA A 241 -21.68 9.98 -15.77
CA ALA A 241 -21.43 11.41 -15.61
C ALA A 241 -22.44 12.11 -14.70
N ALA A 242 -23.72 11.71 -14.77
CA ALA A 242 -24.79 12.31 -13.98
C ALA A 242 -24.67 11.98 -12.48
N ALA A 243 -24.00 10.88 -12.14
CA ALA A 243 -23.78 10.45 -10.76
C ALA A 243 -22.47 10.99 -10.16
N LEU A 244 -21.65 11.73 -10.93
CA LEU A 244 -20.41 12.33 -10.45
C LEU A 244 -20.67 13.47 -9.47
N LYS A 245 -19.68 13.75 -8.62
CA LYS A 245 -19.75 14.86 -7.66
C LYS A 245 -19.70 16.20 -8.39
N VAL A 246 -20.85 16.83 -8.52
CA VAL A 246 -20.97 18.24 -8.90
C VAL A 246 -20.80 19.12 -7.66
N PRO A 247 -20.11 20.27 -7.75
CA PRO A 247 -20.10 21.25 -6.67
C PRO A 247 -21.52 21.69 -6.36
N VAL A 248 -21.89 21.72 -5.07
CA VAL A 248 -23.14 22.32 -4.64
C VAL A 248 -23.05 23.81 -4.97
N VAL A 249 -23.87 24.26 -5.92
CA VAL A 249 -24.10 25.69 -6.13
C VAL A 249 -24.66 26.22 -4.80
N PRO A 250 -24.10 27.27 -4.18
CA PRO A 250 -24.71 27.87 -3.01
C PRO A 250 -26.16 28.18 -3.37
N LYS A 251 -27.11 27.61 -2.63
CA LYS A 251 -28.50 28.04 -2.72
C LYS A 251 -28.52 29.51 -2.34
N THR A 252 -28.74 30.38 -3.30
CA THR A 252 -29.27 31.71 -3.01
C THR A 252 -30.65 31.47 -2.42
N ASP A 253 -30.80 31.70 -1.11
CA ASP A 253 -32.10 31.74 -0.47
C ASP A 253 -32.97 32.74 -1.24
N THR A 254 -33.95 32.21 -1.96
CA THR A 254 -35.04 32.96 -2.56
C THR A 254 -36.32 32.46 -1.92
N THR A 255 -36.52 32.90 -0.69
CA THR A 255 -37.78 32.96 0.07
C THR A 255 -37.89 34.42 0.49
N ASP A 256 -38.89 35.23 0.18
CA ASP A 256 -40.29 34.94 -0.06
C ASP A 256 -40.91 35.98 -0.99
N ILE A 257 -41.82 35.51 -1.86
CA ILE A 257 -42.92 36.33 -2.37
C ILE A 257 -44.17 35.82 -1.67
N SER A 258 -44.80 36.66 -0.85
CA SER A 258 -46.20 36.50 -0.47
C SER A 258 -46.88 37.87 -0.47
N GLN A 259 -47.95 37.96 -1.26
CA GLN A 259 -48.91 39.06 -1.39
C GLN A 259 -49.67 39.29 -0.06
N GLN A 260 -49.74 40.52 0.50
CA GLN A 260 -50.78 41.57 0.31
C GLN A 260 -51.62 41.77 1.63
N PRO A 261 -52.37 42.87 1.96
CA PRO A 261 -52.59 44.21 1.37
C PRO A 261 -52.46 45.44 2.32
N GLY A 262 -52.34 46.64 1.72
CA GLY A 262 -53.16 47.82 2.10
C GLY A 262 -52.56 48.93 2.99
N ALA A 263 -52.46 50.13 2.38
CA ALA A 263 -52.43 51.48 2.96
C ALA A 263 -51.23 51.84 3.87
N VAL A 264 -50.50 52.94 3.71
CA VAL A 264 -50.94 54.33 3.51
C VAL A 264 -49.81 55.15 2.85
N ILE A 265 -50.23 56.09 2.02
CA ILE A 265 -49.51 57.25 1.50
C ILE A 265 -49.15 58.23 2.62
N ASP A 266 -47.90 58.72 2.64
CA ASP A 266 -47.58 60.10 3.06
C ASP A 266 -46.48 60.68 2.15
N PRO A 267 -46.76 61.77 1.40
CA PRO A 267 -45.82 62.44 0.52
C PRO A 267 -45.27 63.72 1.17
N ASN A 268 -44.10 63.68 1.82
CA ASN A 268 -43.25 64.86 2.07
C ASN A 268 -41.97 64.50 2.82
N ASN A 269 -40.80 64.62 2.16
CA ASN A 269 -39.71 65.53 2.56
C ASN A 269 -38.39 65.19 1.82
N PRO A 270 -37.77 66.13 1.09
CA PRO A 270 -36.50 65.95 0.40
C PRO A 270 -35.29 66.36 1.28
N ALA A 271 -34.11 65.86 0.89
CA ALA A 271 -32.76 66.21 1.35
C ALA A 271 -32.29 65.61 2.70
N ALA A 272 -31.22 64.81 2.63
CA ALA A 272 -30.01 64.98 3.46
C ALA A 272 -28.96 63.90 3.10
N THR A 273 -27.88 64.38 2.46
CA THR A 273 -26.47 64.09 2.74
C THR A 273 -26.10 62.88 3.61
N VAL A 274 -25.27 62.02 3.02
CA VAL A 274 -24.36 61.06 3.66
C VAL A 274 -23.45 61.78 4.68
N PRO A 275 -23.31 61.26 5.90
CA PRO A 275 -22.09 61.42 6.68
C PRO A 275 -21.40 60.07 6.84
N SER A 276 -20.16 60.02 6.36
CA SER A 276 -19.16 59.03 6.75
C SER A 276 -18.88 59.18 8.25
N VAL A 277 -19.02 58.09 9.01
CA VAL A 277 -18.46 57.98 10.36
C VAL A 277 -17.62 56.70 10.40
N THR A 278 -16.32 56.93 10.55
CA THR A 278 -15.32 55.92 10.91
C THR A 278 -15.33 55.79 12.42
N GLU A 279 -15.53 54.60 12.97
CA GLU A 279 -15.08 54.26 14.32
C GLU A 279 -14.56 52.80 14.38
N PRO A 280 -13.66 52.51 15.33
CA PRO A 280 -12.70 51.41 15.25
C PRO A 280 -13.06 50.23 16.17
N GLY A 281 -12.72 49.03 15.71
CA GLY A 281 -12.43 47.90 16.60
C GLY A 281 -13.60 46.99 16.97
N ALA A 282 -13.80 45.94 16.16
CA ALA A 282 -14.26 44.64 16.65
C ALA A 282 -13.66 43.55 15.75
N ALA A 283 -12.73 42.78 16.31
CA ALA A 283 -12.06 41.68 15.64
C ALA A 283 -13.07 40.59 15.26
N THR A 284 -13.30 40.44 13.95
CA THR A 284 -14.03 39.31 13.37
C THR A 284 -12.99 38.27 12.93
N PRO A 285 -13.12 36.96 13.24
CA PRO A 285 -12.19 35.94 12.78
C PRO A 285 -12.13 35.92 11.25
N ALA A 286 -10.93 36.01 10.69
CA ALA A 286 -10.70 36.03 9.26
C ALA A 286 -11.27 34.75 8.59
N ALA A 287 -12.18 34.96 7.64
CA ALA A 287 -12.61 33.92 6.72
C ALA A 287 -11.38 33.39 5.93
N PRO A 288 -11.30 32.08 5.62
CA PRO A 288 -10.24 31.56 4.77
C PRO A 288 -10.28 32.28 3.41
N ALA A 289 -9.17 32.90 3.02
CA ALA A 289 -9.04 33.56 1.74
C ALA A 289 -9.33 32.54 0.61
N THR A 290 -10.36 32.80 -0.20
CA THR A 290 -10.54 32.15 -1.50
C THR A 290 -9.24 32.30 -2.30
N PRO A 291 -8.70 31.23 -2.91
CA PRO A 291 -7.47 31.30 -3.69
C PRO A 291 -7.60 32.39 -4.77
N LYS A 292 -6.70 33.37 -4.73
CA LYS A 292 -6.62 34.41 -5.75
C LYS A 292 -6.40 33.74 -7.10
N GLN A 293 -7.24 34.04 -8.09
CA GLN A 293 -7.11 33.48 -9.44
C GLN A 293 -5.74 33.89 -10.02
N PRO A 294 -5.01 32.98 -10.67
CA PRO A 294 -3.69 33.30 -11.19
C PRO A 294 -3.84 34.20 -12.41
N THR A 295 -3.07 35.28 -12.45
CA THR A 295 -3.16 36.33 -13.49
C THR A 295 -2.26 36.06 -14.69
N THR A 296 -1.48 34.97 -14.66
CA THR A 296 -0.46 34.66 -15.67
C THR A 296 -0.54 33.21 -16.15
N ASP A 297 -0.13 32.98 -17.41
CA ASP A 297 -0.07 31.64 -18.02
C ASP A 297 0.96 30.77 -17.26
N PRO A 298 0.59 29.56 -16.81
CA PRO A 298 1.49 28.63 -16.11
C PRO A 298 2.81 28.36 -16.83
N LYS A 299 2.84 28.42 -18.18
CA LYS A 299 4.09 28.24 -18.94
C LYS A 299 5.15 29.25 -18.54
N ASN A 300 4.76 30.47 -18.16
CA ASN A 300 5.69 31.54 -17.82
C ASN A 300 6.50 31.18 -16.58
N THR A 301 5.91 30.47 -15.61
CA THR A 301 6.63 29.96 -14.43
C THR A 301 7.64 28.89 -14.83
N VAL A 302 7.30 27.99 -15.75
CA VAL A 302 8.25 26.97 -16.25
C VAL A 302 9.38 27.60 -17.04
N SER A 303 9.08 28.56 -17.91
CA SER A 303 10.10 29.34 -18.64
C SER A 303 11.03 30.07 -17.67
N LYS A 304 10.48 30.74 -16.65
CA LYS A 304 11.27 31.42 -15.62
C LYS A 304 12.15 30.46 -14.85
N PHE A 305 11.62 29.31 -14.42
CA PHE A 305 12.38 28.27 -13.75
C PHE A 305 13.56 27.79 -14.60
N LEU A 306 13.33 27.39 -15.85
CA LEU A 306 14.38 26.88 -16.74
C LEU A 306 15.44 27.95 -17.04
N ASN A 307 15.04 29.21 -17.22
CA ASN A 307 15.97 30.34 -17.39
C ASN A 307 16.81 30.60 -16.13
N SER A 308 16.21 30.49 -14.93
CA SER A 308 16.93 30.61 -13.67
C SER A 308 17.92 29.47 -13.45
N VAL A 309 17.55 28.24 -13.82
CA VAL A 309 18.49 27.09 -13.82
C VAL A 309 19.61 27.33 -14.83
N SER A 310 19.29 27.79 -16.04
CA SER A 310 20.26 28.06 -17.11
C SER A 310 21.29 29.13 -16.75
N SER A 311 20.86 30.16 -16.03
CA SER A 311 21.72 31.26 -15.55
C SER A 311 22.38 30.96 -14.20
N GLN A 312 22.26 29.73 -13.70
CA GLN A 312 22.74 29.27 -12.40
C GLN A 312 22.20 30.07 -11.19
N ASN A 313 21.10 30.80 -11.38
CA ASN A 313 20.35 31.41 -10.29
C ASN A 313 19.40 30.38 -9.66
N LEU A 314 19.99 29.38 -9.00
CA LEU A 314 19.24 28.25 -8.42
C LEU A 314 18.30 28.69 -7.31
N LYS A 315 18.58 29.79 -6.61
CA LYS A 315 17.68 30.34 -5.61
C LYS A 315 16.39 30.85 -6.23
N ALA A 316 16.47 31.62 -7.33
CA ALA A 316 15.30 32.07 -8.06
C ALA A 316 14.50 30.90 -8.67
N ALA A 317 15.19 29.86 -9.15
CA ALA A 317 14.54 28.63 -9.63
C ALA A 317 13.79 27.91 -8.49
N TYR A 318 14.42 27.77 -7.32
CA TYR A 318 13.79 27.15 -6.16
C TYR A 318 12.59 27.96 -5.67
N ASP A 319 12.67 29.30 -5.67
CA ASP A 319 11.60 30.18 -5.18
C ASP A 319 10.33 30.14 -6.03
N VAL A 320 10.43 29.81 -7.33
CA VAL A 320 9.25 29.57 -8.19
C VAL A 320 8.74 28.13 -8.11
N SER A 321 9.31 27.33 -7.22
CA SER A 321 8.92 25.95 -6.95
C SER A 321 8.32 25.78 -5.55
N ASN A 322 7.52 24.74 -5.41
CA ASN A 322 6.99 24.18 -4.17
C ASN A 322 6.80 22.66 -4.39
N ASN A 323 7.89 22.01 -4.79
CA ASN A 323 7.95 20.60 -5.12
C ASN A 323 8.55 19.82 -3.94
N PRO A 324 7.76 18.99 -3.22
CA PRO A 324 8.25 18.22 -2.08
C PRO A 324 9.40 17.26 -2.43
N SER A 325 9.49 16.79 -3.68
CA SER A 325 10.54 15.85 -4.09
C SER A 325 11.93 16.49 -4.18
N TRP A 326 12.02 17.81 -4.21
CA TRP A 326 13.29 18.54 -4.28
C TRP A 326 13.87 18.88 -2.91
N GLY A 327 13.13 18.64 -1.83
CA GLY A 327 13.60 18.86 -0.46
C GLY A 327 13.92 20.33 -0.19
N SER A 328 14.98 20.58 0.57
CA SER A 328 15.46 21.92 0.89
C SER A 328 16.22 22.56 -0.28
N TYR A 329 16.51 23.86 -0.17
CA TYR A 329 17.34 24.55 -1.17
C TYR A 329 18.73 23.91 -1.32
N GLU A 330 19.33 23.42 -0.24
CA GLU A 330 20.62 22.74 -0.24
C GLU A 330 20.56 21.43 -1.06
N SER A 331 19.45 20.70 -0.95
CA SER A 331 19.21 19.48 -1.74
C SER A 331 18.97 19.81 -3.20
N PHE A 332 18.14 20.82 -3.48
CA PHE A 332 17.83 21.28 -4.83
C PHE A 332 19.07 21.82 -5.58
N SER A 333 19.93 22.57 -4.89
CA SER A 333 21.14 23.18 -5.46
C SER A 333 22.37 22.28 -5.42
N ASN A 334 22.25 21.06 -4.89
CA ASN A 334 23.35 20.11 -4.79
C ASN A 334 23.87 19.72 -6.20
N PRO A 335 25.19 19.74 -6.45
CA PRO A 335 25.75 19.35 -7.75
C PRO A 335 25.57 17.87 -8.12
N THR A 336 25.44 16.99 -7.13
CA THR A 336 25.39 15.54 -7.32
C THR A 336 23.96 15.01 -7.36
N SER A 337 23.07 15.57 -6.54
CA SER A 337 21.69 15.07 -6.38
C SER A 337 20.60 16.03 -6.89
N GLY A 338 20.96 17.25 -7.29
CA GLY A 338 20.04 18.30 -7.71
C GLY A 338 20.46 19.01 -9.00
N PHE A 339 20.08 20.28 -9.13
CA PHE A 339 20.35 21.11 -10.30
C PHE A 339 21.72 21.82 -10.25
N GLY A 340 22.55 21.57 -9.24
CA GLY A 340 23.83 22.25 -9.03
C GLY A 340 24.91 21.96 -10.07
N SER A 341 24.77 20.86 -10.82
CA SER A 341 25.68 20.48 -11.91
C SER A 341 25.27 21.04 -13.26
N VAL A 342 24.10 21.67 -13.36
CA VAL A 342 23.64 22.26 -14.62
C VAL A 342 24.47 23.50 -14.93
N LYS A 343 25.05 23.53 -16.13
CA LYS A 343 25.78 24.67 -16.68
C LYS A 343 24.87 25.54 -17.53
N ASN A 344 24.04 24.93 -18.37
CA ASN A 344 23.14 25.63 -19.29
C ASN A 344 21.91 24.79 -19.61
N VAL A 345 20.80 25.46 -19.95
CA VAL A 345 19.58 24.84 -20.47
C VAL A 345 19.21 25.51 -21.80
N SER A 346 19.03 24.71 -22.85
CA SER A 346 18.54 25.18 -24.15
C SER A 346 17.10 24.72 -24.35
N VAL A 347 16.14 25.64 -24.21
CA VAL A 347 14.71 25.34 -24.33
C VAL A 347 14.31 25.21 -25.80
N LYS A 348 13.71 24.08 -26.17
CA LYS A 348 13.18 23.82 -27.52
C LYS A 348 11.70 24.11 -27.64
N ASN A 349 10.91 23.66 -26.66
CA ASN A 349 9.46 23.88 -26.64
C ASN A 349 8.93 23.93 -25.20
N ILE A 350 7.90 24.74 -24.96
CA ILE A 350 7.11 24.77 -23.72
C ILE A 350 5.62 24.92 -24.11
N THR A 351 4.77 24.05 -23.59
CA THR A 351 3.34 24.03 -23.91
C THR A 351 2.52 23.78 -22.65
N THR A 352 1.57 24.68 -22.35
CA THR A 352 0.55 24.44 -21.33
C THR A 352 -0.47 23.44 -21.86
N ASN A 353 -0.49 22.23 -21.30
CA ASN A 353 -1.40 21.17 -21.76
C ASN A 353 -2.77 21.26 -21.09
N ALA A 354 -2.78 21.68 -19.82
CA ALA A 354 -3.99 21.87 -19.05
C ALA A 354 -3.75 22.93 -17.97
N ALA A 355 -4.73 23.82 -17.77
CA ALA A 355 -4.71 24.81 -16.70
C ALA A 355 -6.12 25.00 -16.16
N ASN A 356 -6.25 25.05 -14.85
CA ASN A 356 -7.45 25.49 -14.13
C ASN A 356 -7.02 26.46 -13.02
N PRO A 357 -7.93 27.11 -12.27
CA PRO A 357 -7.54 28.11 -11.28
C PRO A 357 -6.56 27.62 -10.19
N ASN A 358 -6.50 26.32 -9.91
CA ASN A 358 -5.73 25.75 -8.80
C ASN A 358 -4.51 24.92 -9.23
N GLY A 359 -4.48 24.46 -10.48
CA GLY A 359 -3.45 23.53 -10.97
C GLY A 359 -3.25 23.63 -12.47
N ALA A 360 -2.02 23.41 -12.93
CA ALA A 360 -1.67 23.36 -14.33
C ALA A 360 -0.64 22.27 -14.64
N SER A 361 -0.61 21.83 -15.89
CA SER A 361 0.35 20.89 -16.45
C SER A 361 1.01 21.53 -17.67
N VAL A 362 2.33 21.60 -17.64
CA VAL A 362 3.13 22.20 -18.71
C VAL A 362 4.18 21.19 -19.17
N ASN A 363 4.18 20.88 -20.46
CA ASN A 363 5.23 20.06 -21.06
C ASN A 363 6.35 20.97 -21.55
N ALA A 364 7.59 20.54 -21.35
CA ALA A 364 8.75 21.19 -21.92
C ALA A 364 9.68 20.16 -22.58
N THR A 365 10.35 20.57 -23.64
CA THR A 365 11.46 19.84 -24.23
C THR A 365 12.66 20.79 -24.27
N TYR A 366 13.79 20.36 -23.73
CA TYR A 366 15.00 21.17 -23.62
C TYR A 366 16.24 20.30 -23.50
N ASP A 367 17.39 20.86 -23.84
CA ASP A 367 18.69 20.23 -23.62
C ASP A 367 19.35 20.79 -22.37
N VAL A 368 19.92 19.92 -21.54
CA VAL A 368 20.69 20.29 -20.37
C VAL A 368 22.14 19.98 -20.62
N THR A 369 23.01 20.98 -20.49
CA THR A 369 24.47 20.79 -20.50
C THR A 369 24.98 20.84 -19.07
N ASP A 370 25.70 19.82 -18.64
CA ASP A 370 26.35 19.80 -17.34
C ASP A 370 27.68 20.58 -17.33
N LYS A 371 28.28 20.76 -16.15
CA LYS A 371 29.57 21.45 -15.98
C LYS A 371 30.74 20.73 -16.67
N ASN A 372 30.60 19.44 -16.97
CA ASN A 372 31.60 18.64 -17.69
C ASN A 372 31.43 18.76 -19.22
N GLY A 373 30.40 19.48 -19.69
CA GLY A 373 30.13 19.71 -21.11
C GLY A 373 29.26 18.63 -21.77
N LYS A 374 28.74 17.66 -21.01
CA LYS A 374 27.81 16.65 -21.54
C LYS A 374 26.42 17.24 -21.69
N THR A 375 25.83 17.09 -22.86
CA THR A 375 24.46 17.55 -23.16
C THR A 375 23.48 16.37 -23.20
N THR A 376 22.34 16.52 -22.52
CA THR A 376 21.26 15.54 -22.47
C THR A 376 19.94 16.18 -22.85
N SER A 377 19.22 15.63 -23.83
CA SER A 377 17.87 16.07 -24.19
C SER A 377 16.85 15.51 -23.21
N LEU A 378 16.00 16.39 -22.68
CA LEU A 378 14.95 16.03 -21.74
C LEU A 378 13.58 16.43 -22.28
N LYS A 379 12.63 15.51 -22.17
CA LYS A 379 11.19 15.77 -22.31
C LYS A 379 10.58 15.67 -20.92
N VAL A 380 9.97 16.74 -20.45
CA VAL A 380 9.53 16.85 -19.05
C VAL A 380 8.10 17.34 -18.97
N THR A 381 7.35 16.80 -18.02
CA THR A 381 6.06 17.35 -17.58
C THR A 381 6.22 18.00 -16.20
N PHE A 382 5.92 19.29 -16.13
CA PHE A 382 5.84 20.08 -14.91
C PHE A 382 4.39 20.15 -14.45
N GLY A 383 4.13 19.74 -13.21
CA GLY A 383 2.87 20.08 -12.54
C GLY A 383 3.04 21.39 -11.79
N LEU A 384 2.07 22.29 -11.86
CA LEU A 384 2.05 23.55 -11.11
C LEU A 384 0.81 23.62 -10.23
N LYS A 385 0.95 24.22 -9.05
CA LYS A 385 -0.17 24.61 -8.17
C LYS A 385 -0.23 26.12 -8.09
N ASN A 386 -1.44 26.66 -8.01
CA ASN A 386 -1.64 28.05 -7.63
C ASN A 386 -1.45 28.15 -6.11
N VAL A 387 -0.52 29.02 -5.70
CA VAL A 387 -0.30 29.40 -4.31
C VAL A 387 -0.49 30.91 -4.24
N ASN A 388 -1.60 31.36 -3.66
CA ASN A 388 -1.93 32.78 -3.45
C ASN A 388 -1.95 33.65 -4.71
N GLY A 389 -2.32 33.09 -5.87
CA GLY A 389 -2.34 33.77 -7.16
C GLY A 389 -1.08 33.56 -8.01
N ASP A 390 -0.06 32.92 -7.45
CA ASP A 390 1.19 32.60 -8.15
C ASP A 390 1.29 31.12 -8.48
N TRP A 391 1.68 30.83 -9.72
CA TRP A 391 2.01 29.47 -10.12
C TRP A 391 3.35 29.04 -9.51
N LYS A 392 3.36 27.91 -8.80
CA LYS A 392 4.56 27.25 -8.27
C LYS A 392 4.71 25.85 -8.86
N ILE A 393 5.92 25.50 -9.29
CA ILE A 393 6.24 24.13 -9.76
C ILE A 393 6.14 23.16 -8.60
N SER A 394 5.33 22.13 -8.76
CA SER A 394 4.95 21.20 -7.71
C SER A 394 5.38 19.77 -7.93
N SER A 395 5.64 19.43 -9.18
CA SER A 395 6.12 18.12 -9.59
C SER A 395 6.93 18.28 -10.86
N TYR A 396 7.85 17.35 -11.05
CA TYR A 396 8.77 17.30 -12.17
C TYR A 396 8.92 15.85 -12.57
N LYS A 397 8.52 15.51 -13.79
CA LYS A 397 8.60 14.16 -14.32
C LYS A 397 9.31 14.17 -15.65
N ILE A 398 10.44 13.47 -15.74
CA ILE A 398 11.10 13.18 -17.02
C ILE A 398 10.29 12.07 -17.70
N ASN A 399 9.85 12.35 -18.92
CA ASN A 399 9.17 11.39 -19.78
C ASN A 399 10.24 10.66 -20.57
N GLN A 400 10.39 9.36 -20.29
CA GLN A 400 11.26 8.47 -21.05
C GLN A 400 10.66 8.17 -22.42
#